data_AF-A0A699ZR67-F1
#
_entry.id   AF-A0A699ZR67-F1
#
_cell.length_a   1.000
_cell.length_b   1.000
_cell.length_c   1.000
_cell.angle_alpha   90.00
_cell.angle_beta   90.00
_cell.angle_gamma   90.00
#
_symmetry.space_group_name_H-M   'P 1'
#
loop_
_entity.id
_entity.type
_entity.pdbx_description
1 polymer ?
#
loop_
_entity_poly.entity_id
_entity_poly.type
_entity_poly.pdbx_seq_one_letter_code
_entity_poly.pdbx_strand_id
1 'polypeptide(L)'
;MLTVYDIVKQAVVLILGIVLAVGFGPIALPLPGLPHVKIVDLKEALRAPEPLPLEGVLAPNNALEAAVVLFNNTLQSSESVLVEPDGSVVLLDKYGALLTAAPNASAPGGYQLDPVPKAWLGPSRPLGFKRDAQGDLIVCNTALGLVKVVGSSVVLLGQRVSDSSPLDPGSPILYANTLDISPTTGVVYFSDSQMIPVTPNYGVPRARPWYDTLGSYLRGVYSVGPSSATACLPAAWFSHSQHTHPTLPH
;
A
#
# COMPACT_ATOMS: atom_id res chain seq x y z
N MET A 1 24.21 16.31 47.41
CA MET A 1 23.65 17.02 46.24
C MET A 1 24.05 16.24 45.01
N LEU A 2 23.08 15.60 44.33
CA LEU A 2 23.31 15.07 42.99
C LEU A 2 23.42 16.25 42.04
N THR A 3 24.47 16.30 41.22
CA THR A 3 24.61 17.37 40.23
C THR A 3 23.64 17.12 39.07
N VAL A 4 23.24 18.17 38.35
CA VAL A 4 22.38 18.04 37.16
C VAL A 4 22.99 17.06 36.15
N TYR A 5 24.33 17.02 36.07
CA TYR A 5 25.07 16.09 35.23
C TYR A 5 24.86 14.62 35.64
N ASP A 6 24.85 14.31 36.93
CA ASP A 6 24.63 12.96 37.43
C ASP A 6 23.20 12.46 37.13
N ILE A 7 22.22 13.38 37.20
CA ILE A 7 20.81 13.09 36.88
C ILE A 7 20.64 12.79 35.39
N VAL A 8 21.23 13.61 34.52
CA VAL A 8 21.15 13.42 33.06
C VAL A 8 21.86 12.13 32.65
N LYS A 9 23.02 11.84 33.22
CA LYS A 9 23.77 10.60 32.93
C LYS A 9 22.99 9.35 33.33
N GLN A 10 22.35 9.35 34.50
CA GLN A 10 21.50 8.25 34.94
C GLN A 10 20.27 8.06 34.04
N ALA A 11 19.63 9.16 33.61
CA ALA A 11 18.49 9.10 32.70
C ALA A 11 18.87 8.52 31.33
N VAL A 12 20.01 8.93 30.75
CA VAL A 12 20.48 8.41 29.46
C VAL A 12 20.82 6.93 29.55
N VAL A 13 21.51 6.48 30.59
CA VAL A 13 21.84 5.07 30.78
C VAL A 13 20.58 4.21 30.95
N LEU A 14 19.57 4.71 31.67
CA LEU A 14 18.29 4.04 31.83
C LEU A 14 17.54 3.93 30.49
N ILE A 15 17.45 5.02 29.73
CA ILE A 15 16.78 5.04 28.43
C ILE A 15 17.50 4.10 27.45
N LEU A 16 18.83 4.15 27.38
CA LEU A 16 19.60 3.28 26.51
C LEU A 16 19.45 1.80 26.91
N GLY A 17 19.45 1.52 28.22
CA GLY A 17 19.19 0.19 28.76
C GLY A 17 17.81 -0.34 28.39
N ILE A 18 16.76 0.48 28.45
CA ILE A 18 15.41 0.12 28.02
C ILE A 18 15.37 -0.13 26.51
N VAL A 19 15.96 0.76 25.69
CA VAL A 19 16.00 0.62 24.23
C VAL A 19 16.73 -0.66 23.82
N LEU A 20 17.87 -0.96 24.44
CA LEU A 20 18.62 -2.20 24.20
C LEU A 20 17.86 -3.44 24.68
N ALA A 21 17.21 -3.38 25.85
CA ALA A 21 16.44 -4.50 26.37
C ALA A 21 15.16 -4.79 25.56
N VAL A 22 14.57 -3.78 24.92
CA VAL A 22 13.48 -3.94 23.96
C VAL A 22 14.00 -4.44 22.60
N GLY A 23 15.11 -3.87 22.10
CA GLY A 23 15.65 -4.19 20.78
C GLY A 23 16.30 -5.57 20.67
N PHE A 24 16.87 -6.08 21.77
CA PHE A 24 17.56 -7.39 21.81
C PHE A 24 16.74 -8.49 22.49
N GLY A 25 15.48 -8.23 22.85
CA GLY A 25 14.52 -9.26 23.27
C GLY A 25 14.47 -9.74 24.73
N PRO A 26 15.27 -9.28 25.72
CA PRO A 26 15.03 -9.69 27.12
C PRO A 26 13.78 -9.05 27.74
N ILE A 27 13.34 -7.89 27.24
CA ILE A 27 12.01 -7.34 27.54
C ILE A 27 11.14 -7.58 26.31
N ALA A 28 10.34 -8.63 26.37
CA ALA A 28 9.21 -8.75 25.47
C ALA A 28 8.28 -7.57 25.76
N LEU A 29 8.27 -6.57 24.88
CA LEU A 29 7.12 -5.68 24.83
C LEU A 29 5.89 -6.59 24.65
N PRO A 30 4.81 -6.40 25.43
CA PRO A 30 3.56 -7.00 25.04
C PRO A 30 3.34 -6.53 23.61
N LEU A 31 3.31 -7.49 22.66
CA LEU A 31 2.72 -7.21 21.37
C LEU A 31 1.40 -6.48 21.66
N PRO A 32 0.92 -5.58 20.80
CA PRO A 32 -0.45 -5.08 20.91
C PRO A 32 -1.50 -6.20 20.75
N GLY A 33 -1.16 -7.48 20.96
CA GLY A 33 -2.10 -8.50 21.35
C GLY A 33 -2.46 -8.29 22.82
N LEU A 34 -3.73 -7.97 23.05
CA LEU A 34 -4.39 -7.89 24.36
C LEU A 34 -3.73 -8.85 25.39
N PRO A 35 -2.96 -8.36 26.38
CA PRO A 35 -2.34 -9.21 27.42
C PRO A 35 -3.37 -9.91 28.32
N HIS A 36 -4.66 -9.73 28.03
CA HIS A 36 -5.81 -10.31 28.71
C HIS A 36 -6.56 -11.35 27.87
N VAL A 37 -6.20 -11.55 26.59
CA VAL A 37 -6.73 -12.66 25.82
C VAL A 37 -5.94 -13.90 26.24
N LYS A 38 -6.40 -14.55 27.31
CA LYS A 38 -6.11 -15.96 27.50
C LYS A 38 -6.61 -16.65 26.22
N ILE A 39 -5.74 -17.39 25.55
CA ILE A 39 -6.18 -18.42 24.62
C ILE A 39 -6.85 -19.46 25.51
N VAL A 40 -8.15 -19.27 25.73
CA VAL A 40 -8.98 -20.23 26.43
C VAL A 40 -9.34 -21.26 25.38
N ASP A 41 -9.10 -22.54 25.65
CA ASP A 41 -9.75 -23.59 24.87
C ASP A 41 -11.25 -23.28 24.89
N LEU A 42 -11.80 -22.97 23.72
CA LEU A 42 -13.23 -22.75 23.58
C LEU A 42 -13.90 -23.99 24.15
N LYS A 43 -14.77 -23.80 25.16
CA LYS A 43 -15.67 -24.85 25.62
C LYS A 43 -16.29 -25.49 24.39
N GLU A 44 -16.49 -26.79 24.38
CA GLU A 44 -16.93 -27.52 23.18
C GLU A 44 -18.20 -26.92 22.55
N ALA A 45 -19.10 -26.36 23.36
CA ALA A 45 -20.29 -25.62 22.94
C ALA A 45 -20.04 -24.26 22.24
N LEU A 46 -18.80 -23.76 22.24
CA LEU A 46 -18.35 -22.52 21.59
C LEU A 46 -17.42 -22.79 20.41
N ARG A 47 -17.11 -24.07 20.11
CA ARG A 47 -16.39 -24.40 18.88
C ARG A 47 -17.28 -24.05 17.69
N ALA A 48 -16.67 -23.50 16.64
CA ALA A 48 -17.35 -23.38 15.36
C ALA A 48 -17.86 -24.78 14.96
N PRO A 49 -19.07 -24.91 14.40
CA PRO A 49 -19.54 -26.19 13.90
C PRO A 49 -18.56 -26.71 12.85
N GLU A 50 -18.51 -28.04 12.70
CA GLU A 50 -17.72 -28.65 11.63
C GLU A 50 -18.10 -28.00 10.28
N PRO A 51 -17.12 -27.69 9.42
CA PRO A 51 -17.40 -27.12 8.11
C PRO A 51 -18.42 -27.98 7.37
N LEU A 52 -19.43 -27.35 6.78
CA LEU A 52 -20.37 -28.07 5.93
C LEU A 52 -19.61 -28.73 4.77
N PRO A 53 -20.05 -29.91 4.30
CA PRO A 53 -19.51 -30.51 3.09
C PRO A 53 -19.53 -29.51 1.93
N LEU A 54 -18.43 -29.46 1.17
CA LEU A 54 -18.31 -28.63 -0.02
C LEU A 54 -19.10 -29.28 -1.17
N GLU A 55 -20.42 -29.12 -1.14
CA GLU A 55 -21.37 -29.71 -2.07
C GLU A 55 -22.38 -28.66 -2.60
N GLY A 56 -23.06 -28.97 -3.71
CA GLY A 56 -24.04 -28.08 -4.32
C GLY A 56 -23.45 -26.72 -4.69
N VAL A 57 -23.99 -25.64 -4.12
CA VAL A 57 -23.49 -24.26 -4.35
C VAL A 57 -22.13 -23.99 -3.71
N LEU A 58 -21.69 -24.82 -2.78
CA LEU A 58 -20.38 -24.75 -2.12
C LEU A 58 -19.41 -25.79 -2.70
N ALA A 59 -19.79 -26.54 -3.73
CA ALA A 59 -18.91 -27.49 -4.37
C ALA A 59 -17.65 -26.80 -4.93
N PRO A 60 -16.50 -27.49 -4.96
CA PRO A 60 -15.28 -26.94 -5.54
C PRO A 60 -15.51 -26.35 -6.94
N ASN A 61 -15.05 -25.11 -7.14
CA ASN A 61 -15.16 -24.44 -8.43
C ASN A 61 -13.89 -24.67 -9.26
N ASN A 62 -14.00 -25.55 -10.25
CA ASN A 62 -12.91 -25.92 -11.14
C ASN A 62 -12.85 -25.07 -12.42
N ALA A 63 -13.65 -23.99 -12.52
CA ALA A 63 -13.71 -23.16 -13.72
C ALA A 63 -12.36 -22.55 -14.13
N LEU A 64 -11.44 -22.38 -13.18
CA LEU A 64 -10.11 -21.82 -13.42
C LEU A 64 -9.01 -22.87 -13.67
N GLU A 65 -9.32 -24.17 -13.68
CA GLU A 65 -8.33 -25.21 -13.97
C GLU A 65 -7.77 -25.09 -15.40
N ALA A 66 -8.58 -24.59 -16.34
CA ALA A 66 -8.17 -24.33 -17.72
C ALA A 66 -7.58 -22.92 -17.93
N ALA A 67 -7.46 -22.10 -16.88
CA ALA A 67 -6.94 -20.75 -16.99
C ALA A 67 -5.42 -20.76 -17.27
N VAL A 68 -4.98 -19.86 -18.14
CA VAL A 68 -3.55 -19.68 -18.42
C VAL A 68 -2.98 -18.65 -17.45
N VAL A 69 -1.96 -19.06 -16.69
CA VAL A 69 -1.22 -18.13 -15.81
C VAL A 69 -0.28 -17.28 -16.65
N LEU A 70 -0.53 -15.99 -16.72
CA LEU A 70 0.35 -15.03 -17.39
C LEU A 70 1.53 -14.63 -16.49
N PHE A 71 2.69 -14.42 -17.11
CA PHE A 71 3.88 -13.82 -16.48
C PHE A 71 4.39 -14.55 -15.23
N ASN A 72 4.20 -15.87 -15.19
CA ASN A 72 4.67 -16.70 -14.08
C ASN A 72 6.17 -16.51 -13.88
N ASN A 73 6.60 -16.25 -12.64
CA ASN A 73 7.97 -15.93 -12.23
C ASN A 73 8.59 -14.63 -12.80
N THR A 74 7.89 -13.88 -13.66
CA THR A 74 8.40 -12.60 -14.20
C THR A 74 7.71 -11.39 -13.59
N LEU A 75 6.42 -11.50 -13.24
CA LEU A 75 5.66 -10.48 -12.51
C LEU A 75 5.31 -10.99 -11.11
N GLN A 76 5.65 -10.22 -10.08
CA GLN A 76 5.35 -10.61 -8.70
C GLN A 76 4.18 -9.83 -8.12
N SER A 77 3.10 -10.55 -7.82
CA SER A 77 1.98 -10.08 -6.98
C SER A 77 1.43 -8.73 -7.42
N SER A 78 1.10 -8.60 -8.70
CA SER A 78 0.35 -7.45 -9.18
C SER A 78 -1.07 -7.50 -8.65
N GLU A 79 -1.53 -6.39 -8.07
CA GLU A 79 -2.80 -6.34 -7.34
C GLU A 79 -3.93 -5.71 -8.16
N SER A 80 -3.58 -4.77 -9.05
CA SER A 80 -4.49 -4.16 -10.00
C SER A 80 -3.92 -4.27 -11.42
N VAL A 81 -4.83 -4.33 -12.38
CA VAL A 81 -4.52 -4.36 -13.81
C VAL A 81 -5.33 -3.26 -14.48
N LEU A 82 -4.68 -2.49 -15.34
CA LEU A 82 -5.35 -1.55 -16.24
C LEU A 82 -5.23 -2.09 -17.67
N VAL A 83 -6.36 -2.20 -18.36
CA VAL A 83 -6.39 -2.56 -19.78
C VAL A 83 -6.57 -1.26 -20.57
N GLU A 84 -5.67 -1.02 -21.51
CA GLU A 84 -5.69 0.12 -22.41
C GLU A 84 -6.64 -0.11 -23.60
N PRO A 85 -7.07 0.96 -24.30
CA PRO A 85 -7.91 0.83 -25.49
C PRO A 85 -7.29 0.01 -26.63
N ASP A 86 -5.96 -0.05 -26.71
CA ASP A 86 -5.23 -0.87 -27.70
C ASP A 86 -5.07 -2.34 -27.28
N GLY A 87 -5.63 -2.71 -26.12
CA GLY A 87 -5.56 -4.05 -25.54
C GLY A 87 -4.27 -4.33 -24.79
N SER A 88 -3.31 -3.40 -24.74
CA SER A 88 -2.17 -3.50 -23.84
C SER A 88 -2.61 -3.44 -22.38
N VAL A 89 -1.79 -3.99 -21.49
CA VAL A 89 -2.07 -4.00 -20.05
C VAL A 89 -0.94 -3.32 -19.31
N VAL A 90 -1.32 -2.48 -18.35
CA VAL A 90 -0.42 -1.82 -17.42
C VAL A 90 -0.50 -2.55 -16.09
N LEU A 91 0.67 -2.86 -15.55
CA LEU A 91 0.84 -3.72 -14.38
C LEU A 91 1.78 -3.02 -13.40
N LEU A 92 1.47 -3.11 -12.12
CA LEU A 92 2.37 -2.70 -11.05
C LEU A 92 2.71 -3.92 -10.20
N ASP A 93 4.01 -4.19 -10.02
CA ASP A 93 4.44 -5.27 -9.14
C ASP A 93 4.50 -4.83 -7.67
N LYS A 94 4.66 -5.79 -6.75
CA LYS A 94 4.72 -5.51 -5.31
C LYS A 94 5.94 -4.67 -4.88
N TYR A 95 6.93 -4.46 -5.75
CA TYR A 95 8.14 -3.68 -5.50
C TYR A 95 8.07 -2.27 -6.12
N GLY A 96 6.96 -1.91 -6.77
CA GLY A 96 6.74 -0.61 -7.37
C GLY A 96 7.24 -0.47 -8.80
N ALA A 97 7.55 -1.56 -9.50
CA ALA A 97 7.89 -1.53 -10.93
C ALA A 97 6.61 -1.38 -11.76
N LEU A 98 6.56 -0.33 -12.58
CA LEU A 98 5.52 -0.15 -13.60
C LEU A 98 5.93 -0.90 -14.86
N LEU A 99 5.14 -1.90 -15.24
CA LEU A 99 5.38 -2.77 -16.38
C LEU A 99 4.22 -2.69 -17.36
N THR A 100 4.47 -3.04 -18.61
CA THR A 100 3.46 -3.12 -19.66
C THR A 100 3.54 -4.44 -20.36
N ALA A 101 2.41 -5.01 -20.76
CA ALA A 101 2.37 -6.15 -21.66
C ALA A 101 1.44 -5.86 -22.84
N ALA A 102 1.79 -6.35 -24.02
CA ALA A 102 1.02 -6.15 -25.24
C ALA A 102 0.46 -7.49 -25.74
N PRO A 103 -0.68 -7.48 -26.45
CA PRO A 103 -1.18 -8.67 -27.14
C PRO A 103 -0.12 -9.23 -28.09
N ASN A 104 0.14 -10.54 -27.99
CA ASN A 104 1.03 -11.28 -28.85
C ASN A 104 0.51 -12.71 -29.00
N ALA A 105 -0.03 -13.03 -30.19
CA ALA A 105 -0.61 -14.34 -30.48
C ALA A 105 0.38 -15.52 -30.37
N SER A 106 1.67 -15.25 -30.48
CA SER A 106 2.73 -16.26 -30.33
C SER A 106 3.18 -16.46 -28.88
N ALA A 107 2.79 -15.56 -27.96
CA ALA A 107 3.15 -15.68 -26.56
C ALA A 107 2.17 -16.59 -25.80
N PRO A 108 2.63 -17.38 -24.81
CA PRO A 108 1.75 -18.16 -23.95
C PRO A 108 0.68 -17.28 -23.30
N GLY A 109 -0.59 -17.61 -23.52
CA GLY A 109 -1.73 -16.84 -23.02
C GLY A 109 -1.99 -15.52 -23.77
N GLY A 110 -1.35 -15.31 -24.93
CA GLY A 110 -1.68 -14.20 -25.84
C GLY A 110 -1.10 -12.85 -25.48
N TYR A 111 -0.20 -12.77 -24.49
CA TYR A 111 0.41 -11.52 -24.03
C TYR A 111 1.92 -11.66 -23.84
N GLN A 112 2.65 -10.63 -24.24
CA GLN A 112 4.09 -10.50 -24.04
C GLN A 112 4.39 -9.35 -23.07
N LEU A 113 5.03 -9.66 -21.94
CA LEU A 113 5.52 -8.66 -21.00
C LEU A 113 6.75 -7.95 -21.57
N ASP A 114 6.79 -6.63 -21.46
CA ASP A 114 8.00 -5.85 -21.66
C ASP A 114 8.91 -6.02 -20.42
N PRO A 115 10.14 -6.54 -20.58
CA PRO A 115 11.04 -6.77 -19.45
C PRO A 115 11.59 -5.47 -18.84
N VAL A 116 11.40 -4.32 -19.49
CA VAL A 116 11.91 -3.03 -19.04
C VAL A 116 10.82 -2.24 -18.30
N PRO A 117 10.99 -1.98 -16.99
CA PRO A 117 10.09 -1.12 -16.24
C PRO A 117 10.00 0.29 -16.83
N LYS A 118 8.78 0.79 -16.98
CA LYS A 118 8.48 2.15 -17.48
C LYS A 118 8.73 3.23 -16.43
N ALA A 119 8.52 2.88 -15.16
CA ALA A 119 8.76 3.76 -14.03
C ALA A 119 9.00 2.92 -12.76
N TRP A 120 9.56 3.57 -11.74
CA TRP A 120 9.75 3.01 -10.41
C TRP A 120 9.09 3.92 -9.38
N LEU A 121 8.05 3.41 -8.72
CA LEU A 121 7.23 4.17 -7.76
C LEU A 121 7.93 4.44 -6.42
N GLY A 122 9.14 3.91 -6.25
CA GLY A 122 9.90 4.01 -5.01
C GLY A 122 9.53 2.90 -4.01
N PRO A 123 9.98 3.03 -2.75
CA PRO A 123 9.66 2.05 -1.72
C PRO A 123 8.16 2.09 -1.44
N SER A 124 7.57 0.94 -1.08
CA SER A 124 6.14 0.72 -0.77
C SER A 124 5.46 -0.22 -1.77
N ARG A 125 4.18 -0.53 -1.50
CA ARG A 125 3.36 -1.41 -2.32
C ARG A 125 2.25 -0.61 -3.02
N PRO A 126 2.24 -0.55 -4.36
CA PRO A 126 1.10 -0.06 -5.11
C PRO A 126 -0.04 -1.08 -5.07
N LEU A 127 -1.27 -0.63 -4.86
CA LEU A 127 -2.44 -1.52 -4.77
C LEU A 127 -3.46 -1.21 -5.87
N GLY A 128 -3.92 0.04 -5.97
CA GLY A 128 -4.88 0.50 -6.98
C GLY A 128 -4.37 1.67 -7.82
N PHE A 129 -4.78 1.74 -9.08
CA PHE A 129 -4.39 2.82 -9.99
C PHE A 129 -5.37 3.02 -11.14
N LYS A 130 -5.40 4.24 -11.70
CA LYS A 130 -6.21 4.64 -12.87
C LYS A 130 -5.47 5.70 -13.69
N ARG A 131 -5.80 5.81 -14.98
CA ARG A 131 -5.42 6.97 -15.79
C ARG A 131 -6.34 8.15 -15.51
N ASP A 132 -5.74 9.33 -15.38
CA ASP A 132 -6.48 10.58 -15.40
C ASP A 132 -6.81 11.03 -16.85
N ALA A 133 -7.46 12.19 -16.99
CA ALA A 133 -7.85 12.73 -18.28
C ALA A 133 -6.66 13.15 -19.17
N GLN A 134 -5.47 13.33 -18.59
CA GLN A 134 -4.23 13.62 -19.32
C GLN A 134 -3.51 12.34 -19.75
N GLY A 135 -4.00 11.17 -19.30
CA GLY A 135 -3.38 9.89 -19.51
C GLY A 135 -2.28 9.57 -18.51
N ASP A 136 -2.04 10.39 -17.49
CA ASP A 136 -1.08 10.08 -16.43
C ASP A 136 -1.66 9.04 -15.47
N LEU A 137 -0.79 8.21 -14.88
CA LEU A 137 -1.23 7.17 -13.95
C LEU A 137 -1.28 7.71 -12.52
N ILE A 138 -2.46 7.77 -11.91
CA ILE A 138 -2.62 8.03 -10.48
C ILE A 138 -2.63 6.67 -9.76
N VAL A 139 -1.84 6.56 -8.70
CA VAL A 139 -1.60 5.31 -7.98
C VAL A 139 -1.79 5.51 -6.47
N CYS A 140 -2.56 4.62 -5.86
CA CYS A 140 -2.59 4.39 -4.44
C CYS A 140 -1.35 3.58 -4.03
N ASN A 141 -0.44 4.25 -3.36
CA ASN A 141 0.77 3.66 -2.82
C ASN A 141 0.64 3.60 -1.29
N THR A 142 0.66 2.38 -0.73
CA THR A 142 0.30 2.13 0.69
C THR A 142 0.94 3.09 1.70
N ALA A 143 2.26 3.25 1.67
CA ALA A 143 2.99 4.14 2.59
C ALA A 143 3.14 5.58 2.08
N LEU A 144 3.15 5.82 0.76
CA LEU A 144 3.39 7.14 0.18
C LEU A 144 2.10 7.95 -0.05
N GLY A 145 0.92 7.36 0.13
CA GLY A 145 -0.35 7.99 -0.19
C GLY A 145 -0.67 7.95 -1.68
N LEU A 146 -1.09 9.09 -2.25
CA LEU A 146 -1.38 9.21 -3.68
C LEU A 146 -0.16 9.73 -4.43
N VAL A 147 0.23 9.03 -5.49
CA VAL A 147 1.30 9.44 -6.41
C VAL A 147 0.79 9.47 -7.85
N LYS A 148 1.39 10.31 -8.69
CA LYS A 148 1.17 10.36 -10.13
C LYS A 148 2.44 9.95 -10.86
N VAL A 149 2.32 9.09 -11.87
CA VAL A 149 3.41 8.75 -12.78
C VAL A 149 3.28 9.60 -14.04
N VAL A 150 4.30 10.41 -14.33
CA VAL A 150 4.39 11.29 -15.50
C VAL A 150 5.62 10.86 -16.30
N GLY A 151 5.40 10.12 -17.39
CA GLY A 151 6.48 9.43 -18.10
C GLY A 151 7.19 8.41 -17.19
N SER A 152 8.50 8.57 -16.98
CA SER A 152 9.28 7.76 -16.04
C SER A 152 9.39 8.37 -14.64
N SER A 153 8.83 9.55 -14.42
CA SER A 153 8.92 10.30 -13.16
C SER A 153 7.72 10.04 -12.26
N VAL A 154 7.92 10.16 -10.96
CA VAL A 154 6.87 9.96 -9.95
C VAL A 154 6.72 11.22 -9.13
N VAL A 155 5.50 11.74 -9.07
CA VAL A 155 5.12 12.96 -8.38
C VAL A 155 4.23 12.60 -7.21
N LEU A 156 4.55 13.10 -6.02
CA LEU A 156 3.68 12.95 -4.86
C LEU A 156 2.48 13.89 -5.00
N LEU A 157 1.26 13.35 -5.00
CA LEU A 157 0.03 14.16 -5.01
C LEU A 157 -0.42 14.51 -3.60
N GLY A 158 -0.32 13.57 -2.66
CA GLY A 158 -0.73 13.84 -1.28
C GLY A 158 -0.50 12.67 -0.34
N GLN A 159 -0.08 12.99 0.87
CA GLN A 159 0.02 12.07 2.01
C GLN A 159 -1.02 12.37 3.09
N ARG A 160 -1.84 13.39 2.88
CA ARG A 160 -2.85 13.86 3.83
C ARG A 160 -4.06 14.36 3.06
N VAL A 161 -5.22 14.30 3.69
CA VAL A 161 -6.47 14.90 3.20
C VAL A 161 -7.00 15.88 4.23
N SER A 162 -7.38 17.06 3.77
CA SER A 162 -8.07 18.06 4.56
C SER A 162 -9.37 18.43 3.86
N ASP A 163 -10.41 18.67 4.65
CA ASP A 163 -11.73 19.06 4.14
C ASP A 163 -11.73 20.50 3.60
N SER A 164 -10.81 21.36 4.06
CA SER A 164 -10.77 22.79 3.74
C SER A 164 -9.79 23.15 2.63
N SER A 165 -8.60 22.55 2.61
CA SER A 165 -7.53 22.92 1.68
C SER A 165 -6.40 21.88 1.64
N PRO A 166 -5.79 21.63 0.46
CA PRO A 166 -4.64 20.72 0.34
C PRO A 166 -3.37 21.20 1.08
N LEU A 167 -3.31 22.48 1.48
CA LEU A 167 -2.20 23.04 2.26
C LEU A 167 -2.44 23.02 3.76
N ASP A 168 -3.69 22.79 4.19
CA ASP A 168 -4.03 22.78 5.61
C ASP A 168 -3.61 21.46 6.26
N PRO A 169 -3.38 21.44 7.59
CA PRO A 169 -3.15 20.21 8.33
C PRO A 169 -4.34 19.25 8.17
N GLY A 170 -4.16 18.20 7.36
CA GLY A 170 -5.16 17.17 7.14
C GLY A 170 -4.94 15.90 7.96
N SER A 171 -5.86 14.95 7.84
CA SER A 171 -5.69 13.57 8.29
C SER A 171 -4.68 12.85 7.40
N PRO A 172 -3.72 12.09 7.96
CA PRO A 172 -2.77 11.34 7.15
C PRO A 172 -3.47 10.21 6.37
N ILE A 173 -2.93 9.89 5.20
CA ILE A 173 -3.27 8.69 4.44
C ILE A 173 -2.32 7.60 4.91
N LEU A 174 -2.84 6.56 5.57
CA LEU A 174 -2.01 5.54 6.22
C LEU A 174 -1.89 4.25 5.40
N TYR A 175 -2.93 3.94 4.61
CA TYR A 175 -2.99 2.78 3.75
C TYR A 175 -3.85 3.10 2.51
N ALA A 176 -3.26 3.80 1.53
CA ALA A 176 -3.93 4.03 0.26
C ALA A 176 -4.11 2.70 -0.48
N ASN A 177 -5.37 2.28 -0.69
CA ASN A 177 -5.70 0.97 -1.24
C ASN A 177 -6.16 1.06 -2.70
N THR A 178 -7.42 1.43 -2.95
CA THR A 178 -7.93 1.59 -4.31
C THR A 178 -8.39 3.01 -4.57
N LEU A 179 -8.52 3.36 -5.86
CA LEU A 179 -9.03 4.64 -6.32
C LEU A 179 -9.87 4.52 -7.57
N ASP A 180 -10.74 5.51 -7.76
CA ASP A 180 -11.42 5.78 -9.03
C ASP A 180 -11.42 7.27 -9.32
N ILE A 181 -11.59 7.63 -10.59
CA ILE A 181 -11.52 9.02 -11.05
C ILE A 181 -12.84 9.34 -11.75
N SER A 182 -13.52 10.41 -11.32
CA SER A 182 -14.73 10.86 -12.01
C SER A 182 -14.37 11.27 -13.45
N PRO A 183 -15.03 10.69 -14.47
CA PRO A 183 -14.74 11.04 -15.86
C PRO A 183 -15.21 12.46 -16.22
N THR A 184 -16.14 13.04 -15.44
CA THR A 184 -16.71 14.36 -15.71
C THR A 184 -15.99 15.48 -14.97
N THR A 185 -15.54 15.23 -13.75
CA THR A 185 -14.91 16.28 -12.91
C THR A 185 -13.43 16.07 -12.67
N GLY A 186 -12.90 14.88 -12.98
CA GLY A 186 -11.54 14.47 -12.65
C GLY A 186 -11.32 14.22 -11.16
N VAL A 187 -12.32 14.38 -10.28
CA VAL A 187 -12.17 14.15 -8.83
C VAL A 187 -11.69 12.73 -8.58
N VAL A 188 -10.64 12.59 -7.77
CA VAL A 188 -10.07 11.31 -7.35
C VAL A 188 -10.75 10.88 -6.06
N TYR A 189 -11.42 9.74 -6.10
CA TYR A 189 -12.01 9.06 -4.96
C TYR A 189 -11.10 7.90 -4.59
N PHE A 190 -10.76 7.76 -3.31
CA PHE A 190 -9.90 6.68 -2.88
C PHE A 190 -10.27 6.18 -1.48
N SER A 191 -9.79 4.98 -1.16
CA SER A 191 -9.99 4.36 0.15
C SER A 191 -8.69 4.39 0.96
N ASP A 192 -8.78 4.80 2.22
CA ASP A 192 -7.75 4.52 3.23
C ASP A 192 -8.24 3.35 4.11
N SER A 193 -7.54 2.22 4.05
CA SER A 193 -8.01 0.95 4.63
C SER A 193 -7.53 0.69 6.05
N GLN A 194 -6.65 1.52 6.61
CA GLN A 194 -6.10 1.28 7.95
C GLN A 194 -5.99 2.56 8.76
N MET A 195 -6.14 2.43 10.08
CA MET A 195 -5.88 3.51 11.04
C MET A 195 -4.46 3.45 11.61
N ILE A 196 -3.66 2.48 11.17
CA ILE A 196 -2.25 2.31 11.56
C ILE A 196 -1.36 2.25 10.31
N PRO A 197 -0.11 2.75 10.39
CA PRO A 197 0.82 2.68 9.27
C PRO A 197 1.19 1.24 8.88
N VAL A 198 1.48 1.05 7.60
CA VAL A 198 2.01 -0.23 7.10
C VAL A 198 3.32 -0.63 7.76
N THR A 199 3.44 -1.91 8.07
CA THR A 199 4.66 -2.49 8.62
C THR A 199 5.57 -3.00 7.50
N PRO A 200 6.80 -2.47 7.37
CA PRO A 200 7.79 -3.04 6.45
C PRO A 200 8.18 -4.46 6.89
N ASN A 201 8.29 -5.37 5.93
CA ASN A 201 8.76 -6.73 6.17
C ASN A 201 10.30 -6.77 6.07
N TYR A 202 10.96 -6.90 7.23
CA TYR A 202 12.41 -7.06 7.34
C TYR A 202 12.85 -8.52 7.53
N GLY A 203 11.91 -9.47 7.58
CA GLY A 203 12.15 -10.85 8.03
C GLY A 203 12.82 -11.77 7.01
N VAL A 204 13.19 -11.28 5.82
CA VAL A 204 13.79 -12.10 4.75
C VAL A 204 15.17 -11.55 4.39
N PRO A 205 16.28 -12.11 4.93
CA PRO A 205 17.64 -11.56 4.81
C PRO A 205 18.22 -11.43 3.39
N ARG A 206 17.46 -11.79 2.34
CA ARG A 206 17.89 -11.77 0.92
C ARG A 206 16.83 -11.22 -0.04
N ALA A 207 15.66 -10.81 0.43
CA ALA A 207 14.64 -10.21 -0.42
C ALA A 207 14.70 -8.68 -0.29
N ARG A 208 14.38 -7.95 -1.36
CA ARG A 208 14.12 -6.51 -1.24
C ARG A 208 13.03 -6.30 -0.19
N PRO A 209 13.19 -5.35 0.75
CA PRO A 209 12.14 -5.03 1.71
C PRO A 209 10.84 -4.75 0.97
N TRP A 210 9.76 -5.37 1.41
CA TRP A 210 8.42 -5.16 0.87
C TRP A 210 7.46 -4.93 2.03
N TYR A 211 6.32 -4.30 1.76
CA TYR A 211 5.36 -3.98 2.81
C TYR A 211 4.37 -5.11 2.98
N ASP A 212 4.33 -5.68 4.18
CA ASP A 212 3.45 -6.80 4.52
C ASP A 212 2.05 -6.27 4.79
N THR A 213 1.22 -6.36 3.75
CA THR A 213 -0.18 -5.93 3.80
C THR A 213 -0.96 -6.75 4.81
N LEU A 214 -0.82 -8.07 4.81
CA LEU A 214 -1.50 -8.97 5.75
C LEU A 214 -1.05 -8.73 7.19
N GLY A 215 0.27 -8.61 7.43
CA GLY A 215 0.80 -8.27 8.75
C GLY A 215 0.29 -6.92 9.27
N SER A 216 0.14 -5.94 8.38
CA SER A 216 -0.44 -4.63 8.72
C SER A 216 -1.94 -4.74 9.02
N TYR A 217 -2.70 -5.50 8.23
CA TYR A 217 -4.13 -5.77 8.49
C TYR A 217 -4.36 -6.46 9.82
N LEU A 218 -3.58 -7.50 10.12
CA LEU A 218 -3.68 -8.22 11.37
C LEU A 218 -3.39 -7.28 12.55
N ARG A 219 -2.37 -6.43 12.47
CA ARG A 219 -2.11 -5.40 13.49
C ARG A 219 -3.29 -4.44 13.65
N GLY A 220 -3.91 -4.03 12.54
CA GLY A 220 -5.09 -3.17 12.53
C GLY A 220 -6.27 -3.77 13.31
N VAL A 221 -6.52 -5.07 13.14
CA VAL A 221 -7.56 -5.80 13.88
C VAL A 221 -7.32 -5.78 15.40
N TYR A 222 -6.06 -5.78 15.82
CA TYR A 222 -5.70 -5.73 17.25
C TYR A 222 -5.69 -4.31 17.85
N SER A 223 -5.75 -3.26 17.02
CA SER A 223 -5.86 -1.86 17.42
C SER A 223 -7.26 -1.32 17.14
N VAL A 224 -8.15 -1.51 18.12
CA VAL A 224 -9.59 -1.19 18.14
C VAL A 224 -10.00 0.13 17.44
N GLY A 225 -10.87 0.07 16.41
CA GLY A 225 -11.58 1.22 15.83
C GLY A 225 -12.28 0.90 14.48
N PRO A 226 -13.40 1.56 14.10
CA PRO A 226 -14.09 1.32 12.83
C PRO A 226 -13.17 1.63 11.64
N SER A 227 -12.82 0.59 10.89
CA SER A 227 -11.83 0.63 9.81
C SER A 227 -12.48 0.90 8.46
N SER A 228 -12.70 2.17 8.13
CA SER A 228 -12.78 2.68 6.75
C SER A 228 -13.13 4.16 6.76
N ALA A 229 -12.33 4.98 6.08
CA ALA A 229 -12.69 6.34 5.71
C ALA A 229 -12.58 6.48 4.19
N THR A 230 -13.65 6.97 3.56
CA THR A 230 -13.65 7.35 2.14
C THR A 230 -13.33 8.83 2.04
N ALA A 231 -12.31 9.18 1.27
CA ALA A 231 -11.88 10.56 1.08
C ALA A 231 -11.96 10.95 -0.41
N CYS A 232 -12.25 12.23 -0.67
CA CYS A 232 -12.40 12.78 -2.03
C CYS A 232 -11.44 13.96 -2.21
N LEU A 233 -10.71 14.01 -3.33
CA LEU A 233 -9.84 15.15 -3.69
C LEU A 233 -10.15 15.62 -5.11
N PRO A 234 -10.38 16.93 -5.36
CA PRO A 234 -10.61 17.43 -6.72
C PRO A 234 -9.31 17.46 -7.55
N ALA A 235 -9.35 17.01 -8.81
CA ALA A 235 -8.18 17.01 -9.70
C ALA A 235 -7.68 18.41 -10.10
N ALA A 236 -8.52 19.44 -9.98
CA ALA A 236 -8.20 20.81 -10.42
C ALA A 236 -7.08 21.50 -9.61
N TRP A 237 -6.55 20.86 -8.57
CA TRP A 237 -5.54 21.43 -7.67
C TRP A 237 -4.10 21.01 -8.01
N PHE A 238 -3.91 20.20 -9.06
CA PHE A 238 -2.59 19.72 -9.51
C PHE A 238 -2.14 20.38 -10.81
N SER A 239 -2.22 21.71 -10.90
CA SER A 239 -1.64 22.46 -12.03
C SER A 239 -0.25 23.00 -11.66
N HIS A 240 0.69 22.74 -12.56
CA HIS A 240 2.12 23.02 -12.49
C HIS A 240 2.48 24.48 -12.11
N SER A 241 3.43 24.63 -11.19
CA SER A 241 4.34 25.77 -11.15
C SER A 241 5.21 25.73 -12.43
N GLN A 242 4.91 26.59 -13.40
CA GLN A 242 5.83 26.83 -14.50
C GLN A 242 6.98 27.72 -14.02
N HIS A 243 8.20 27.25 -14.24
CA HIS A 243 9.41 28.07 -14.21
C HIS A 243 9.25 29.27 -15.16
N THR A 244 9.07 30.46 -14.61
CA THR A 244 9.31 31.72 -15.35
C THR A 244 10.78 32.08 -15.24
N HIS A 245 11.54 31.90 -16.33
CA HIS A 245 12.77 32.66 -16.53
C HIS A 245 12.42 34.07 -17.01
N PRO A 246 13.01 35.14 -16.45
CA PRO A 246 12.76 36.50 -16.89
C PRO A 246 13.63 36.82 -18.12
N THR A 247 13.02 37.19 -19.23
CA THR A 247 13.67 38.01 -20.25
C THR A 247 13.31 39.48 -19.99
N LEU A 248 14.35 40.28 -19.75
CA LEU A 248 14.31 41.73 -19.58
C LEU A 248 13.90 42.44 -20.89
N PRO A 249 13.38 43.67 -20.82
CA PRO A 249 12.84 44.37 -21.99
C PRO A 249 13.91 45.10 -22.81
N HIS A 250 13.68 45.05 -24.13
CA HIS A 250 14.31 45.76 -25.26
C HIS A 250 15.69 45.32 -25.72
#